data_AF-A0A382DAI3-F1
#
_entry.id   AF-A0A382DAI3-F1
#
_cell.length_a   1.000
_cell.length_b   1.000
_cell.length_c   1.000
_cell.angle_alpha   90.00
_cell.angle_beta   90.00
_cell.angle_gamma   90.00
#
_symmetry.space_group_name_H-M   'P 1'
#
loop_
_entity.id
_entity.type
_entity.pdbx_description
1 polymer ?
#
loop_
_entity_poly.entity_id
_entity_poly.type
_entity_poly.pdbx_seq_one_letter_code
_entity_poly.pdbx_strand_id
1 'polypeptide(L)'
;GLAIKVALDFGVNPKVIKKTVPNIQFEGRVQFVRGKLTKILKKNERLLLDGCHSDEGTKNLARYLRKFKVPIYGICGIQKNKNPNQLIKNFKGILKKIVTIKIPNEPNAMNSFDLRRMALRHNFEAIESENIKDALKKISTKEKKIIVIFGSLYLVGNALSMN
;
A
#
# COMPACT_ATOMS: atom_id res chain seq x y z
N GLY A 1 -9.86 12.07 -15.93
CA GLY A 1 -10.00 13.08 -16.99
C GLY A 1 -9.51 12.56 -18.32
N LEU A 2 -8.19 12.31 -18.44
CA LEU A 2 -7.55 11.97 -19.71
C LEU A 2 -8.17 10.77 -20.46
N ALA A 3 -8.31 9.60 -19.82
CA ALA A 3 -8.88 8.43 -20.47
C ALA A 3 -10.36 8.62 -20.90
N ILE A 4 -11.14 9.41 -20.15
CA ILE A 4 -12.51 9.78 -20.53
C ILE A 4 -12.49 10.68 -21.76
N LYS A 5 -11.60 11.69 -21.77
CA LYS A 5 -11.43 12.59 -22.91
C LYS A 5 -11.05 11.80 -24.17
N VAL A 6 -10.03 10.96 -24.08
CA VAL A 6 -9.58 10.11 -25.19
C VAL A 6 -10.71 9.19 -25.67
N ALA A 7 -11.47 8.56 -24.77
CA ALA A 7 -12.61 7.73 -25.17
C ALA A 7 -13.70 8.53 -25.92
N LEU A 8 -13.98 9.76 -25.47
CA LEU A 8 -14.90 10.65 -26.17
C LEU A 8 -14.36 11.08 -27.55
N ASP A 9 -13.06 11.37 -27.65
CA ASP A 9 -12.39 11.72 -28.90
C ASP A 9 -12.45 10.55 -29.91
N PHE A 10 -12.42 9.30 -29.43
CA PHE A 10 -12.64 8.09 -30.23
C PHE A 10 -14.13 7.75 -30.49
N GLY A 11 -15.07 8.62 -30.10
CA GLY A 11 -16.50 8.43 -30.36
C GLY A 11 -17.20 7.42 -29.44
N VAL A 12 -16.59 7.02 -28.33
CA VAL A 12 -17.24 6.11 -27.36
C VAL A 12 -18.44 6.80 -26.72
N ASN A 13 -19.60 6.13 -26.74
CA ASN A 13 -20.84 6.68 -26.20
C ASN A 13 -20.68 7.06 -24.70
N PRO A 14 -21.01 8.31 -24.30
CA PRO A 14 -20.91 8.75 -22.90
C PRO A 14 -21.66 7.87 -21.89
N LYS A 15 -22.79 7.25 -22.30
CA LYS A 15 -23.54 6.32 -21.45
C LYS A 15 -22.72 5.07 -21.12
N VAL A 16 -21.94 4.56 -22.08
CA VAL A 16 -21.02 3.43 -21.87
C VAL A 16 -19.91 3.84 -20.91
N ILE A 17 -19.28 5.01 -21.12
CA ILE A 17 -18.24 5.53 -20.23
C ILE A 17 -18.76 5.63 -18.79
N LYS A 18 -19.94 6.24 -18.60
CA LYS A 18 -20.57 6.41 -17.27
C LYS A 18 -20.84 5.06 -16.58
N LYS A 19 -21.25 4.04 -17.34
CA LYS A 19 -21.49 2.68 -16.83
C LYS A 19 -20.19 1.96 -16.49
N THR A 20 -19.11 2.17 -17.25
CA THR A 20 -17.87 1.40 -17.13
C THR A 20 -16.89 1.98 -16.11
N VAL A 21 -16.75 3.31 -16.03
CA VAL A 21 -15.78 3.98 -15.14
C VAL A 21 -15.82 3.49 -13.69
N PRO A 22 -17.00 3.31 -13.05
CA PRO A 22 -17.08 2.81 -11.68
C PRO A 22 -16.56 1.38 -11.48
N ASN A 23 -16.52 0.58 -12.54
CA ASN A 23 -16.12 -0.83 -12.51
C ASN A 23 -14.63 -1.04 -12.81
N ILE A 24 -13.90 0.02 -13.17
CA ILE A 24 -12.46 -0.08 -13.48
C ILE A 24 -11.70 -0.41 -12.19
N GLN A 25 -10.94 -1.49 -12.24
CA GLN A 25 -10.02 -1.89 -11.17
C GLN A 25 -8.64 -2.14 -11.77
N PHE A 26 -7.61 -1.74 -11.03
CA PHE A 26 -6.22 -1.97 -11.40
C PHE A 26 -5.56 -2.80 -10.31
N GLU A 27 -4.92 -3.89 -10.70
CA GLU A 27 -4.17 -4.73 -9.76
C GLU A 27 -3.05 -3.92 -9.09
N GLY A 28 -2.95 -4.06 -7.78
CA GLY A 28 -1.94 -3.38 -6.98
C GLY A 28 -2.06 -1.85 -6.95
N ARG A 29 -3.25 -1.29 -7.22
CA ARG A 29 -3.54 0.14 -7.10
C ARG A 29 -4.80 0.32 -6.25
N VAL A 30 -4.60 0.73 -4.99
CA VAL A 30 -5.67 0.93 -4.02
C VAL A 30 -6.65 -0.27 -3.99
N GLN A 31 -6.09 -1.48 -4.02
CA GLN A 31 -6.86 -2.71 -4.19
C GLN A 31 -7.09 -3.38 -2.83
N PHE A 32 -8.35 -3.47 -2.40
CA PHE A 32 -8.69 -4.34 -1.27
C PHE A 32 -8.70 -5.78 -1.73
N VAL A 33 -8.02 -6.65 -0.98
CA VAL A 33 -7.94 -8.08 -1.30
C VAL A 33 -8.66 -8.92 -0.25
N ARG A 34 -9.13 -10.08 -0.68
CA ARG A 34 -9.61 -11.20 0.15
C ARG A 34 -8.93 -12.45 -0.37
N GLY A 35 -8.53 -13.35 0.52
CA GLY A 35 -7.76 -14.53 0.14
C GLY A 35 -6.89 -15.09 1.26
N LYS A 36 -5.87 -15.85 0.89
CA LYS A 36 -4.95 -16.55 1.80
C LYS A 36 -4.28 -15.58 2.78
N LEU A 37 -3.87 -14.40 2.34
CA LEU A 37 -3.24 -13.41 3.23
C LEU A 37 -4.23 -12.87 4.26
N THR A 38 -5.48 -12.59 3.86
CA THR A 38 -6.49 -12.12 4.81
C THR A 38 -6.93 -13.18 5.83
N LYS A 39 -6.72 -14.47 5.56
CA LYS A 39 -6.98 -15.55 6.54
C LYS A 39 -6.00 -15.51 7.74
N ILE A 40 -4.88 -14.80 7.61
CA ILE A 40 -3.92 -14.58 8.71
C ILE A 40 -4.46 -13.51 9.68
N LEU A 41 -5.33 -12.62 9.19
CA LEU A 41 -5.81 -11.44 9.91
C LEU A 41 -7.04 -11.76 10.79
N LYS A 42 -7.30 -10.90 11.78
CA LYS A 42 -8.51 -10.96 12.60
C LYS A 42 -9.71 -10.41 11.82
N LYS A 43 -10.91 -10.85 12.18
CA LYS A 43 -12.18 -10.65 11.46
C LYS A 43 -12.50 -9.19 11.06
N ASN A 44 -12.02 -8.21 11.82
CA ASN A 44 -12.33 -6.78 11.61
C ASN A 44 -11.21 -6.00 10.91
N GLU A 45 -10.23 -6.69 10.34
CA GLU A 45 -9.12 -6.10 9.62
C GLU A 45 -9.31 -6.23 8.11
N ARG A 46 -8.86 -5.23 7.37
CA ARG A 46 -8.90 -5.24 5.90
C ARG A 46 -7.51 -5.05 5.34
N LEU A 47 -7.17 -5.81 4.30
CA LEU A 47 -5.88 -5.71 3.62
C LEU A 47 -6.04 -4.90 2.32
N LEU A 48 -5.27 -3.83 2.21
CA LEU A 48 -5.18 -2.95 1.05
C LEU A 48 -3.79 -3.09 0.43
N LEU A 49 -3.71 -3.16 -0.90
CA LEU A 49 -2.46 -3.20 -1.64
C LEU A 49 -2.33 -1.95 -2.52
N ASP A 50 -1.17 -1.30 -2.48
CA ASP A 50 -0.85 -0.22 -3.40
C ASP A 50 0.65 -0.13 -3.71
N GLY A 51 1.02 -0.27 -4.98
CA GLY A 51 2.42 -0.28 -5.43
C GLY A 51 3.06 1.10 -5.58
N CYS A 52 2.55 2.14 -4.91
CA CYS A 52 3.15 3.47 -4.97
C CYS A 52 4.62 3.43 -4.55
N HIS A 53 5.48 4.08 -5.34
CA HIS A 53 6.93 4.15 -5.11
C HIS A 53 7.52 5.49 -5.58
N SER A 54 6.66 6.51 -5.72
CA SER A 54 7.01 7.90 -6.04
C SER A 54 6.40 8.86 -5.02
N ASP A 55 6.89 10.08 -4.97
CA ASP A 55 6.40 11.11 -4.03
C ASP A 55 4.92 11.43 -4.30
N GLU A 56 4.53 11.64 -5.55
CA GLU A 56 3.13 11.87 -5.94
C GLU A 56 2.26 10.64 -5.66
N GLY A 57 2.77 9.44 -5.95
CA GLY A 57 2.05 8.19 -5.71
C GLY A 57 1.74 7.98 -4.23
N THR A 58 2.74 8.20 -3.37
CA THR A 58 2.56 8.08 -1.92
C THR A 58 1.68 9.18 -1.35
N LYS A 59 1.77 10.43 -1.85
CA LYS A 59 0.81 11.51 -1.51
C LYS A 59 -0.62 11.18 -1.92
N ASN A 60 -0.82 10.55 -3.08
CA ASN A 60 -2.13 10.11 -3.55
C ASN A 60 -2.70 9.01 -2.68
N LEU A 61 -1.91 7.98 -2.35
CA LEU A 61 -2.30 6.93 -1.41
C LEU A 61 -2.63 7.52 -0.03
N ALA A 62 -1.76 8.39 0.50
CA ALA A 62 -2.00 9.10 1.76
C ALA A 62 -3.34 9.86 1.75
N ARG A 63 -3.65 10.60 0.68
CA ARG A 63 -4.94 11.31 0.54
C ARG A 63 -6.12 10.34 0.49
N TYR A 64 -5.99 9.20 -0.18
CA TYR A 64 -7.02 8.17 -0.19
C TYR A 64 -7.25 7.59 1.21
N LEU A 65 -6.17 7.26 1.92
CA LEU A 65 -6.20 6.67 3.25
C LEU A 65 -6.86 7.60 4.29
N ARG A 66 -6.68 8.92 4.20
CA ARG A 66 -7.34 9.89 5.10
C ARG A 66 -8.87 9.82 5.13
N LYS A 67 -9.50 9.23 4.11
CA LYS A 67 -10.96 9.07 4.05
C LYS A 67 -11.49 8.08 5.08
N PHE A 68 -10.67 7.14 5.55
CA PHE A 68 -11.09 6.13 6.52
C PHE A 68 -11.08 6.67 7.94
N LYS A 69 -12.13 6.34 8.70
CA LYS A 69 -12.29 6.70 10.12
C LYS A 69 -11.87 5.56 11.06
N VAL A 70 -10.97 4.71 10.60
CA VAL A 70 -10.37 3.62 11.38
C VAL A 70 -8.85 3.76 11.34
N PRO A 71 -8.13 3.23 12.34
CA PRO A 71 -6.68 3.17 12.31
C PRO A 71 -6.14 2.55 11.02
N ILE A 72 -5.01 3.07 10.56
CA ILE A 72 -4.33 2.59 9.35
C ILE A 72 -2.90 2.24 9.71
N TYR A 73 -2.52 1.01 9.39
CA TYR A 73 -1.22 0.45 9.70
C TYR A 73 -0.55 0.07 8.39
N GLY A 74 0.75 0.32 8.27
CA GLY A 74 1.53 0.09 7.07
C GLY A 74 2.41 -1.14 7.16
N ILE A 75 2.56 -1.87 6.06
CA ILE A 75 3.66 -2.78 5.80
C ILE A 75 4.38 -2.22 4.58
N CYS A 76 5.67 -1.87 4.71
CA CYS A 76 6.38 -1.23 3.60
C CYS A 76 7.73 -1.88 3.29
N GLY A 77 8.03 -1.94 2.00
CA GLY A 77 9.34 -2.23 1.44
C GLY A 77 9.58 -1.29 0.26
N ILE A 78 10.75 -0.65 0.23
CA ILE A 78 11.08 0.40 -0.75
C ILE A 78 12.48 0.14 -1.31
N GLN A 79 12.69 0.40 -2.61
CA GLN A 79 14.01 0.35 -3.24
C GLN A 79 14.86 1.57 -2.86
N LYS A 80 16.18 1.38 -2.72
CA LYS A 80 17.14 2.41 -2.27
C LYS A 80 17.11 3.68 -3.12
N ASN A 81 16.92 3.54 -4.43
CA ASN A 81 16.92 4.64 -5.40
C ASN A 81 15.60 5.44 -5.45
N LYS A 82 14.59 5.12 -4.63
CA LYS A 82 13.26 5.78 -4.63
C LYS A 82 13.07 6.83 -3.53
N ASN A 83 14.16 7.32 -2.93
CA ASN A 83 14.14 8.24 -1.79
C ASN A 83 13.19 7.77 -0.65
N PRO A 84 13.48 6.62 -0.01
CA PRO A 84 12.57 6.00 0.96
C PRO A 84 12.19 6.91 2.13
N ASN A 85 13.10 7.77 2.57
CA ASN A 85 12.88 8.71 3.65
C ASN A 85 11.75 9.71 3.34
N GLN A 86 11.71 10.25 2.12
CA GLN A 86 10.65 11.16 1.67
C GLN A 86 9.32 10.41 1.50
N LEU A 87 9.36 9.20 0.91
CA LEU A 87 8.16 8.39 0.71
C LEU A 87 7.46 8.02 2.03
N ILE A 88 8.23 7.61 3.04
CA ILE A 88 7.69 7.31 4.37
C ILE A 88 7.10 8.56 5.04
N LYS A 89 7.78 9.72 4.91
CA LYS A 89 7.32 11.00 5.47
C LYS A 89 5.92 11.40 5.00
N ASN A 90 5.55 11.07 3.76
CA ASN A 90 4.23 11.42 3.20
C ASN A 90 3.05 10.82 3.96
N PHE A 91 3.28 9.81 4.79
CA PHE A 91 2.27 9.14 5.60
C PHE A 91 2.13 9.69 7.03
N LYS A 92 2.87 10.76 7.38
CA LYS A 92 2.86 11.31 8.73
C LYS A 92 1.46 11.77 9.13
N GLY A 93 1.02 11.37 10.33
CA GLY A 93 -0.33 11.64 10.82
C GLY A 93 -1.43 10.78 10.19
N ILE A 94 -1.08 9.79 9.36
CA ILE A 94 -2.02 8.86 8.73
C ILE A 94 -1.79 7.45 9.25
N LEU A 95 -0.56 6.94 9.11
CA LEU A 95 -0.20 5.62 9.60
C LEU A 95 0.11 5.69 11.08
N LYS A 96 -0.56 4.84 11.87
CA LYS A 96 -0.26 4.71 13.31
C LYS A 96 0.99 3.88 13.58
N LYS A 97 1.18 2.82 12.78
CA LYS A 97 2.28 1.87 12.89
C LYS A 97 2.78 1.46 11.51
N ILE A 98 4.08 1.22 11.38
CA ILE A 98 4.72 0.72 10.16
C ILE A 98 5.52 -0.54 10.48
N VAL A 99 5.29 -1.61 9.75
CA VAL A 99 6.16 -2.79 9.73
C VAL A 99 7.02 -2.73 8.48
N THR A 100 8.33 -2.74 8.64
CA THR A 100 9.27 -2.66 7.51
C THR A 100 9.76 -4.06 7.14
N ILE A 101 9.85 -4.31 5.84
CA ILE A 101 10.34 -5.57 5.29
C ILE A 101 11.30 -5.29 4.14
N LYS A 102 12.29 -6.17 3.96
CA LYS A 102 13.08 -6.18 2.73
C LYS A 102 12.24 -6.82 1.62
N ILE A 103 12.20 -6.20 0.45
CA ILE A 103 11.47 -6.74 -0.70
C ILE A 103 12.17 -8.05 -1.14
N PRO A 104 11.45 -9.19 -1.22
CA PRO A 104 12.05 -10.45 -1.66
C PRO A 104 12.56 -10.37 -3.10
N ASN A 105 13.71 -10.98 -3.36
CA ASN A 105 14.32 -11.10 -4.70
C ASN A 105 14.56 -9.78 -5.44
N GLU A 106 14.63 -8.66 -4.72
CA GLU A 106 14.86 -7.33 -5.28
C GLU A 106 16.25 -6.81 -4.83
N PRO A 107 17.27 -6.83 -5.70
CA PRO A 107 18.65 -6.45 -5.33
C PRO A 107 18.76 -5.03 -4.80
N ASN A 108 17.95 -4.10 -5.35
CA ASN A 108 17.93 -2.71 -4.91
C ASN A 108 17.03 -2.45 -3.71
N ALA A 109 16.48 -3.49 -3.07
CA ALA A 109 15.67 -3.33 -1.86
C ALA A 109 16.49 -2.71 -0.74
N MET A 110 15.92 -1.69 -0.08
CA MET A 110 16.43 -1.25 1.20
C MET A 110 16.18 -2.34 2.24
N ASN A 111 17.11 -2.54 3.17
CA ASN A 111 16.90 -3.48 4.27
C ASN A 111 15.81 -2.94 5.23
N SER A 112 15.17 -3.86 5.97
CA SER A 112 14.09 -3.52 6.91
C SER A 112 14.56 -2.57 8.01
N PHE A 113 15.80 -2.73 8.47
CA PHE A 113 16.41 -1.97 9.56
C PHE A 113 16.51 -0.48 9.24
N ASP A 114 17.06 -0.15 8.07
CA ASP A 114 17.21 1.23 7.62
C ASP A 114 15.85 1.88 7.37
N LEU A 115 14.91 1.15 6.77
CA LEU A 115 13.53 1.64 6.62
C LEU A 115 12.88 1.92 7.98
N ARG A 116 13.07 1.05 8.96
CA ARG A 116 12.55 1.24 10.32
C ARG A 116 13.18 2.48 10.95
N ARG A 117 14.49 2.65 10.87
CA ARG A 117 15.17 3.87 11.37
C ARG A 117 14.61 5.13 10.73
N MET A 118 14.36 5.12 9.42
CA MET A 118 13.72 6.25 8.73
C MET A 118 12.31 6.52 9.26
N ALA A 119 11.50 5.49 9.46
CA ALA A 119 10.15 5.63 10.02
C ALA A 119 10.18 6.19 11.45
N LEU A 120 11.08 5.68 12.32
CA LEU A 120 11.25 6.19 13.68
C LEU A 120 11.62 7.67 13.71
N ARG A 121 12.51 8.13 12.81
CA ARG A 121 12.87 9.56 12.69
C ARG A 121 11.70 10.47 12.32
N HIS A 122 10.64 9.93 11.70
CA HIS A 122 9.42 10.66 11.38
C HIS A 122 8.32 10.48 12.45
N ASN A 123 8.67 9.93 13.61
CA ASN A 123 7.79 9.66 14.76
C ASN A 123 6.69 8.62 14.48
N PHE A 124 6.94 7.65 13.60
CA PHE A 124 6.08 6.48 13.48
C PHE A 124 6.45 5.44 14.54
N GLU A 125 5.48 4.70 15.06
CA GLU A 125 5.77 3.42 15.71
C GLU A 125 6.20 2.43 14.61
N ALA A 126 7.41 1.88 14.71
CA ALA A 126 7.95 1.03 13.65
C ALA A 126 8.73 -0.19 14.17
N ILE A 127 8.44 -1.34 13.54
CA ILE A 127 9.09 -2.63 13.82
C ILE A 127 9.52 -3.31 12.51
N GLU A 128 10.44 -4.25 12.61
CA GLU A 128 10.92 -5.04 11.47
C GLU A 128 10.24 -6.39 11.37
N SER A 129 10.20 -6.91 10.15
CA SER A 129 9.72 -8.23 9.85
C SER A 129 10.49 -8.86 8.71
N GLU A 130 10.55 -10.19 8.72
CA GLU A 130 11.30 -10.97 7.73
C GLU A 130 10.58 -11.04 6.39
N ASN A 131 9.25 -11.09 6.40
CA ASN A 131 8.43 -11.27 5.20
C ASN A 131 6.99 -10.82 5.44
N ILE A 132 6.16 -10.82 4.38
CA ILE A 132 4.77 -10.38 4.43
C ILE A 132 3.95 -11.16 5.47
N LYS A 133 4.11 -12.49 5.57
CA LYS A 133 3.32 -13.31 6.50
C LYS A 133 3.66 -12.99 7.95
N ASP A 134 4.95 -12.87 8.26
CA ASP A 134 5.42 -12.44 9.58
C ASP A 134 4.93 -11.03 9.91
N ALA A 135 4.98 -10.10 8.94
CA ALA A 135 4.51 -8.74 9.12
C ALA A 135 3.01 -8.69 9.43
N LEU A 136 2.21 -9.47 8.71
CA LEU A 136 0.77 -9.59 8.95
C LEU A 136 0.47 -10.17 10.35
N LYS A 137 1.23 -11.17 10.80
CA LYS A 137 1.08 -11.74 12.16
C LYS A 137 1.42 -10.70 13.24
N LYS A 138 2.52 -9.97 13.08
CA LYS A 138 2.98 -8.95 14.05
C LYS A 138 2.04 -7.75 14.13
N ILE A 139 1.43 -7.37 13.00
CA ILE A 139 0.58 -6.18 12.92
C ILE A 139 -0.89 -6.46 13.25
N SER A 140 -1.32 -7.72 13.13
CA SER A 140 -2.70 -8.14 13.34
C SER A 140 -3.06 -8.12 14.83
N THR A 141 -4.18 -7.48 15.16
CA THR A 141 -4.71 -7.40 16.53
C THR A 141 -6.24 -7.45 16.50
N LYS A 142 -6.89 -7.48 17.68
CA LYS A 142 -8.36 -7.42 17.77
C LYS A 142 -8.94 -6.06 17.35
N GLU A 143 -8.12 -5.00 17.27
CA GLU A 143 -8.54 -3.66 16.84
C GLU A 143 -8.96 -3.65 15.37
N LYS A 144 -10.15 -3.09 15.08
CA LYS A 144 -10.63 -2.85 13.71
C LYS A 144 -9.72 -1.83 13.01
N LYS A 145 -9.09 -2.22 11.90
CA LYS A 145 -8.15 -1.36 11.16
C LYS A 145 -8.00 -1.74 9.70
N ILE A 146 -7.34 -0.86 8.94
CA ILE A 146 -6.86 -1.15 7.60
C ILE A 146 -5.36 -1.38 7.66
N ILE A 147 -4.90 -2.48 7.09
CA ILE A 147 -3.49 -2.77 6.88
C ILE A 147 -3.20 -2.50 5.41
N VAL A 148 -2.22 -1.66 5.12
CA VAL A 148 -1.81 -1.33 3.74
C VAL A 148 -0.41 -1.86 3.47
N ILE A 149 -0.25 -2.69 2.43
CA ILE A 149 1.05 -3.08 1.89
C ILE A 149 1.42 -2.10 0.76
N PHE A 150 2.53 -1.40 0.90
CA PHE A 150 2.93 -0.36 -0.05
C PHE A 150 4.45 -0.19 -0.20
N GLY A 151 4.85 0.69 -1.14
CA GLY A 151 6.23 1.15 -1.29
C GLY A 151 6.95 0.58 -2.52
N SER A 152 6.41 -0.48 -3.12
CA SER A 152 6.97 -1.11 -4.30
C SER A 152 5.94 -1.95 -5.06
N LEU A 153 6.02 -1.91 -6.40
CA LEU A 153 5.29 -2.83 -7.26
C LEU A 153 5.73 -4.28 -7.06
N TYR A 154 7.03 -4.53 -6.84
CA TYR A 154 7.56 -5.88 -6.58
C TYR A 154 7.00 -6.47 -5.28
N LEU A 155 6.89 -5.64 -4.24
CA LEU A 155 6.32 -6.07 -2.97
C LEU A 155 4.84 -6.42 -3.12
N VAL A 156 4.09 -5.58 -3.82
CA VAL A 156 2.67 -5.82 -4.06
C VAL A 156 2.44 -7.02 -4.97
N GLY A 157 3.29 -7.22 -6.00
CA GLY A 157 3.26 -8.41 -6.84
C GLY A 157 3.50 -9.69 -6.03
N ASN A 158 4.47 -9.67 -5.11
CA ASN A 158 4.69 -10.78 -4.18
C ASN A 158 3.50 -11.02 -3.24
N ALA A 159 2.86 -9.96 -2.74
CA ALA A 159 1.64 -10.08 -1.94
C ALA A 159 0.50 -10.74 -2.74
N LEU A 160 0.30 -10.30 -3.99
CA LEU A 160 -0.74 -10.83 -4.87
C LEU A 160 -0.49 -12.30 -5.22
N SER A 161 0.74 -12.68 -5.55
CA SER A 161 1.07 -14.08 -5.89
C SER A 161 0.88 -15.04 -4.71
N MET A 162 0.91 -14.53 -3.47
CA MET A 162 0.73 -15.31 -2.25
C MET A 162 -0.73 -15.33 -1.75
N ASN A 163 -1.60 -14.45 -2.26
CA ASN A 163 -2.97 -14.27 -1.78
C ASN A 163 -3.96 -15.26 -2.40
#